data_AF-A0A7Y2V9W5-F1
#
_entry.id   AF-A0A7Y2V9W5-F1
#
_cell.length_a   1.000
_cell.length_b   1.000
_cell.length_c   1.000
_cell.angle_alpha   90.00
_cell.angle_beta   90.00
_cell.angle_gamma   90.00
#
_symmetry.space_group_name_H-M   'P 1'
#
loop_
_entity.id
_entity.type
_entity.pdbx_description
1 polymer ?
#
loop_
_entity_poly.entity_id
_entity_poly.type
_entity_poly.pdbx_seq_one_letter_code
_entity_poly.pdbx_strand_id
1 'polypeptide(L)'
;SHSEINGSSKEHLSLFQIWIMPNQQNVEPRYDQKSFDPEQRKNKLQTLVSSLDNDSDNGSLKIHQNAKISRIDLSKDNDFEYKPESSTNGVYIMTISGSHKVGEEILNVRDAIGIWDTEVVHISANEDSDLLFIEVPMN
;
A
#
# COMPACT_ATOMS: atom_id res chain seq x y z
N SER A 1 15.98 -19.60 -6.29
CA SER A 1 16.43 -19.06 -4.99
C SER A 1 16.58 -17.56 -5.13
N HIS A 2 16.33 -16.80 -4.05
CA HIS A 2 16.58 -15.36 -3.99
C HIS A 2 17.36 -15.03 -2.73
N SER A 3 18.18 -13.97 -2.77
CA SER A 3 18.96 -13.46 -1.63
C SER A 3 18.97 -11.94 -1.67
N GLU A 4 18.60 -11.30 -0.57
CA GLU A 4 18.71 -9.84 -0.39
C GLU A 4 19.82 -9.56 0.62
N ILE A 5 20.79 -8.74 0.25
CA ILE A 5 21.92 -8.37 1.10
C ILE A 5 21.94 -6.85 1.20
N ASN A 6 22.08 -6.31 2.42
CA ASN A 6 22.36 -4.89 2.60
C ASN A 6 23.75 -4.57 2.03
N GLY A 7 23.80 -3.77 0.97
CA GLY A 7 25.04 -3.38 0.32
C GLY A 7 25.90 -2.40 1.13
N SER A 8 25.37 -1.84 2.22
CA SER A 8 26.10 -0.90 3.08
C SER A 8 26.68 -1.61 4.31
N SER A 9 27.96 -1.36 4.58
CA SER A 9 28.64 -1.80 5.81
C SER A 9 28.44 -0.83 6.99
N LYS A 10 27.72 0.28 6.78
CA LYS A 10 27.60 1.39 7.75
C LYS A 10 26.17 1.87 7.98
N GLU A 11 25.29 1.73 6.99
CA GLU A 11 23.92 2.23 7.06
C GLU A 11 22.92 1.10 7.26
N HIS A 12 21.95 1.35 8.14
CA HIS A 12 20.88 0.40 8.43
C HIS A 12 19.86 0.39 7.29
N LEU A 13 19.64 -0.78 6.68
CA LEU A 13 18.58 -0.98 5.70
C LEU A 13 17.25 -1.24 6.40
N SER A 14 16.23 -0.43 6.11
CA SER A 14 14.86 -0.67 6.54
C SER A 14 14.00 -0.87 5.30
N LEU A 15 13.34 -2.02 5.20
CA LEU A 15 12.44 -2.35 4.10
C LEU A 15 11.24 -3.15 4.61
N PHE A 16 10.15 -3.11 3.84
CA PHE A 16 9.03 -4.01 4.03
C PHE A 16 9.18 -5.22 3.11
N GLN A 17 8.97 -6.42 3.65
CA GLN A 17 8.78 -7.63 2.84
C GLN A 17 7.30 -8.01 2.92
N ILE A 18 6.61 -7.93 1.78
CA ILE A 18 5.18 -8.19 1.66
C ILE A 18 4.97 -9.41 0.78
N TRP A 19 4.22 -10.38 1.28
CA TRP A 19 3.91 -11.62 0.57
C TRP A 19 2.42 -11.64 0.27
N ILE A 20 2.07 -11.65 -1.02
CA ILE A 20 0.69 -11.78 -1.49
C ILE A 20 0.55 -13.14 -2.17
N MET A 21 -0.43 -13.93 -1.74
CA MET A 21 -0.74 -15.20 -2.39
C MET A 21 -1.29 -14.92 -3.79
N PRO A 22 -0.75 -15.54 -4.85
CA PRO A 22 -1.28 -15.35 -6.19
C PRO A 22 -2.62 -16.07 -6.36
N ASN A 23 -3.49 -15.55 -7.23
CA ASN A 23 -4.75 -16.19 -7.60
C ASN A 23 -4.59 -17.31 -8.65
N GLN A 24 -3.39 -17.47 -9.20
CA GLN A 24 -3.05 -18.49 -10.18
C GLN A 24 -1.77 -19.23 -9.76
N GLN A 25 -1.80 -20.54 -9.87
CA GLN A 25 -0.63 -21.39 -9.63
C GLN A 25 0.11 -21.66 -10.94
N ASN A 26 1.42 -21.97 -10.82
CA ASN A 26 2.28 -22.33 -11.94
C ASN A 26 2.36 -21.27 -13.06
N VAL A 27 2.20 -19.99 -12.70
CA VAL A 27 2.45 -18.86 -13.59
C VAL A 27 3.95 -18.71 -13.87
N GLU A 28 4.30 -18.12 -15.01
CA GLU A 28 5.70 -17.82 -15.34
C GLU A 28 6.31 -16.87 -14.30
N PRO A 29 7.47 -17.21 -13.70
CA PRO A 29 8.13 -16.32 -12.75
C PRO A 29 8.47 -14.98 -13.41
N ARG A 30 8.17 -13.89 -12.70
CA ARG A 30 8.50 -12.54 -13.15
C ARG A 30 9.15 -11.75 -12.02
N TYR A 31 10.12 -10.94 -12.39
CA TYR A 31 10.77 -9.97 -11.53
C TYR A 31 10.66 -8.61 -12.20
N ASP A 32 10.24 -7.60 -11.44
CA ASP A 32 10.09 -6.25 -11.92
C ASP A 32 10.43 -5.27 -10.79
N GLN A 33 10.97 -4.12 -11.15
CA GLN A 33 11.42 -3.09 -10.23
C GLN A 33 11.14 -1.72 -10.83
N LYS A 34 10.54 -0.84 -10.04
CA LYS A 34 10.21 0.51 -10.46
C LYS A 34 10.45 1.53 -9.37
N SER A 35 10.97 2.68 -9.76
CA SER A 35 11.05 3.87 -8.91
C SER A 35 9.77 4.70 -9.09
N PHE A 36 9.21 5.13 -7.97
CA PHE A 36 8.02 5.98 -7.92
C PHE A 36 8.39 7.35 -7.35
N ASP A 37 8.00 8.40 -8.05
CA ASP A 37 8.29 9.79 -7.67
C ASP A 37 7.46 10.18 -6.42
N PRO A 38 8.10 10.55 -5.30
CA PRO A 38 7.41 11.03 -4.10
C PRO A 38 6.53 12.26 -4.33
N GLU A 39 6.89 13.14 -5.27
CA GLU A 39 6.08 14.33 -5.54
C GLU A 39 4.69 13.98 -6.09
N GLN A 40 4.54 12.79 -6.69
CA GLN A 40 3.26 12.32 -7.23
C GLN A 40 2.31 11.71 -6.19
N ARG A 41 2.76 11.54 -4.93
CA ARG A 41 1.94 10.97 -3.85
C ARG A 41 1.59 11.94 -2.72
N LYS A 42 1.95 13.22 -2.83
CA LYS A 42 1.53 14.27 -1.88
C LYS A 42 0.03 14.49 -1.98
N ASN A 43 -0.71 14.19 -0.91
CA ASN A 43 -2.19 14.27 -0.82
C ASN A 43 -2.92 13.56 -1.96
N LYS A 44 -2.26 12.57 -2.59
CA LYS A 44 -2.77 11.85 -3.74
C LYS A 44 -2.35 10.39 -3.64
N LEU A 45 -3.31 9.48 -3.81
CA LEU A 45 -3.01 8.06 -3.82
C LEU A 45 -2.18 7.68 -5.04
N GLN A 46 -1.00 7.10 -4.80
CA GLN A 46 -0.12 6.56 -5.83
C GLN A 46 -0.20 5.03 -5.80
N THR A 47 -0.70 4.42 -6.88
CA THR A 47 -0.68 2.97 -7.05
C THR A 47 0.75 2.50 -7.36
N LEU A 48 1.29 1.63 -6.50
CA LEU A 48 2.60 1.02 -6.66
C LEU A 48 2.50 -0.34 -7.35
N VAL A 49 1.52 -1.14 -6.97
CA VAL A 49 1.27 -2.49 -7.49
C VAL A 49 -0.23 -2.65 -7.77
N SER A 50 -0.58 -3.27 -8.89
CA SER A 50 -1.96 -3.65 -9.22
C SER A 50 -2.03 -5.03 -9.87
N SER A 51 -3.25 -5.55 -10.03
CA SER A 51 -3.51 -6.77 -10.79
C SER A 51 -2.99 -6.67 -12.22
N LEU A 52 -2.53 -7.81 -12.76
CA LEU A 52 -2.11 -7.95 -14.15
C LEU A 52 -3.20 -7.52 -15.13
N ASP A 53 -4.46 -7.81 -14.80
CA ASP A 53 -5.63 -7.54 -15.65
C ASP A 53 -6.18 -6.11 -15.49
N ASN A 54 -5.56 -5.28 -14.64
CA ASN A 54 -5.99 -3.89 -14.46
C ASN A 54 -5.31 -2.98 -15.50
N ASP A 55 -6.01 -2.67 -16.59
CA ASP A 55 -5.52 -1.81 -17.67
C ASP A 55 -5.50 -0.31 -17.34
N SER A 56 -6.13 0.10 -16.23
CA SER A 56 -6.23 1.51 -15.85
C SER A 56 -4.95 2.04 -15.18
N ASP A 57 -4.21 1.16 -14.48
CA ASP A 57 -3.00 1.50 -13.74
C ASP A 57 -1.72 1.09 -14.49
N ASN A 58 -1.52 1.64 -15.71
CA ASN A 58 -0.34 1.37 -16.56
C ASN A 58 1.00 1.79 -15.93
N GLY A 59 0.96 2.65 -14.91
CA GLY A 59 2.13 3.12 -14.17
C GLY A 59 2.58 2.21 -13.03
N SER A 60 1.84 1.15 -12.69
CA SER A 60 2.13 0.29 -11.53
C SER A 60 2.89 -0.98 -11.92
N LEU A 61 3.56 -1.59 -10.95
CA LEU A 61 4.03 -2.97 -11.07
C LEU A 61 2.81 -3.90 -11.10
N LYS A 62 2.93 -5.04 -11.79
CA LYS A 62 1.81 -5.97 -11.96
C LYS A 62 2.02 -7.24 -11.15
N ILE A 63 0.96 -7.83 -10.61
CA ILE A 63 1.00 -9.13 -9.90
C ILE A 63 -0.15 -10.05 -10.33
N HIS A 64 0.01 -11.36 -10.12
CA HIS A 64 -1.04 -12.37 -10.35
C HIS A 64 -1.98 -12.46 -9.14
N GLN A 65 -2.64 -11.36 -8.79
CA GLN A 65 -3.68 -11.30 -7.76
C GLN A 65 -4.54 -10.06 -8.01
N ASN A 66 -5.84 -10.14 -7.70
CA ASN A 66 -6.73 -8.99 -7.65
C ASN A 66 -6.46 -8.13 -6.40
N ALA A 67 -5.22 -7.67 -6.25
CA ALA A 67 -4.74 -6.90 -5.11
C ALA A 67 -4.08 -5.61 -5.59
N LYS A 68 -4.06 -4.63 -4.68
CA LYS A 68 -3.51 -3.30 -4.94
C LYS A 68 -2.63 -2.87 -3.77
N ILE A 69 -1.42 -2.43 -4.08
CA ILE A 69 -0.56 -1.74 -3.11
C ILE A 69 -0.48 -0.28 -3.53
N SER A 70 -0.81 0.62 -2.62
CA SER A 70 -0.79 2.06 -2.88
C SER A 70 -0.26 2.82 -1.68
N ARG A 71 0.20 4.04 -1.91
CA ARG A 71 0.82 4.88 -0.89
C ARG A 71 0.37 6.33 -1.03
N ILE A 72 0.29 7.05 0.08
CA ILE A 72 0.02 8.49 0.12
C ILE A 72 0.91 9.15 1.17
N ASP A 73 1.42 10.34 0.82
CA ASP A 73 2.01 11.28 1.78
C ASP A 73 0.92 12.31 2.09
N LEU A 74 0.15 12.10 3.17
CA LEU A 74 -0.99 12.95 3.56
C LEU A 74 -0.52 14.08 4.47
N SER A 75 -0.70 15.33 4.02
CA SER A 75 -0.33 16.50 4.82
C SER A 75 -1.23 16.64 6.04
N LYS A 76 -0.68 17.22 7.10
CA LYS A 76 -1.42 17.56 8.30
C LYS A 76 -2.70 18.35 7.98
N ASP A 77 -3.75 18.09 8.74
CA ASP A 77 -5.08 18.73 8.65
C ASP A 77 -5.81 18.48 7.32
N ASN A 78 -5.32 17.55 6.47
CA ASN A 78 -6.05 17.05 5.31
C ASN A 78 -6.80 15.75 5.62
N ASP A 79 -7.92 15.60 4.93
CA ASP A 79 -8.71 14.38 4.90
C ASP A 79 -8.50 13.63 3.58
N PHE A 80 -8.60 12.31 3.64
CA PHE A 80 -8.55 11.43 2.48
C PHE A 80 -9.58 10.30 2.61
N GLU A 81 -10.29 10.05 1.52
CA GLU A 81 -11.20 8.91 1.40
C GLU A 81 -10.53 7.82 0.57
N TYR A 82 -10.28 6.67 1.19
CA TYR A 82 -9.88 5.48 0.46
C TYR A 82 -11.12 4.68 0.09
N LYS A 83 -11.27 4.38 -1.20
CA LYS A 83 -12.37 3.56 -1.72
C LYS A 83 -11.79 2.23 -2.20
N PRO A 84 -12.06 1.11 -1.53
CA PRO A 84 -11.65 -0.20 -2.02
C PRO A 84 -12.15 -0.42 -3.45
N GLU A 85 -11.37 -1.14 -4.28
CA GLU A 85 -11.79 -1.53 -5.62
C GLU A 85 -13.00 -2.48 -5.59
N SER A 86 -13.18 -3.21 -4.50
CA SER A 86 -14.40 -3.99 -4.20
C SER A 86 -14.77 -3.89 -2.72
N SER A 87 -16.08 -3.81 -2.42
CA SER A 87 -16.57 -3.85 -1.03
C SER A 87 -16.30 -5.18 -0.32
N THR A 88 -15.96 -6.24 -1.08
CA THR A 88 -15.54 -7.54 -0.55
C THR A 88 -14.04 -7.64 -0.29
N ASN A 89 -13.26 -6.62 -0.64
CA ASN A 89 -11.84 -6.60 -0.38
C ASN A 89 -11.57 -6.10 1.05
N GLY A 90 -10.48 -6.60 1.62
CA GLY A 90 -9.92 -6.10 2.85
C GLY A 90 -8.79 -5.13 2.53
N VAL A 91 -8.69 -4.05 3.31
CA VAL A 91 -7.61 -3.06 3.22
C VAL A 91 -6.83 -3.08 4.51
N TYR A 92 -5.53 -3.36 4.40
CA TYR A 92 -4.57 -3.21 5.49
C TYR A 92 -3.84 -1.88 5.34
N ILE A 93 -4.04 -0.98 6.29
CA ILE A 93 -3.46 0.37 6.31
C ILE A 93 -2.36 0.39 7.36
N MET A 94 -1.14 0.72 6.94
CA MET A 94 0.06 0.77 7.79
C MET A 94 0.63 2.18 7.84
N THR A 95 0.92 2.66 9.04
CA THR A 95 1.59 3.94 9.26
C THR A 95 3.10 3.78 9.11
N ILE A 96 3.67 4.33 8.04
CA ILE A 96 5.12 4.37 7.85
C ILE A 96 5.73 5.49 8.71
N SER A 97 5.13 6.68 8.70
CA SER A 97 5.49 7.80 9.56
C SER A 97 4.30 8.71 9.86
N GLY A 98 4.42 9.56 10.88
CA GLY A 98 3.38 10.50 11.31
C GLY A 98 2.33 9.87 12.22
N SER A 99 1.19 10.55 12.32
CA SER A 99 0.03 10.16 13.12
C SER A 99 -1.25 10.62 12.42
N HIS A 100 -2.21 9.71 12.32
CA HIS A 100 -3.47 9.95 11.63
C HIS A 100 -4.59 9.12 12.25
N LYS A 101 -5.83 9.55 11.98
CA LYS A 101 -7.04 8.87 12.43
C LYS A 101 -7.67 8.10 11.28
N VAL A 102 -8.06 6.85 11.54
CA VAL A 102 -8.84 6.00 10.62
C VAL A 102 -10.11 5.58 11.32
N GLY A 103 -11.27 6.06 10.85
CA GLY A 103 -12.52 5.87 11.59
C GLY A 103 -12.45 6.52 12.97
N GLU A 104 -12.47 5.73 14.05
CA GLU A 104 -12.31 6.22 15.43
C GLU A 104 -10.89 6.04 15.99
N GLU A 105 -10.05 5.24 15.34
CA GLU A 105 -8.74 4.82 15.82
C GLU A 105 -7.64 5.81 15.42
N ILE A 106 -6.73 6.13 16.33
CA ILE A 106 -5.52 6.91 16.04
C ILE A 106 -4.36 5.94 15.85
N LEU A 107 -3.73 5.99 14.69
CA LEU A 107 -2.58 5.16 14.33
C LEU A 107 -1.30 6.00 14.37
N ASN A 108 -0.28 5.49 15.03
CA ASN A 108 1.05 6.07 15.08
C ASN A 108 2.04 5.25 14.26
N VAL A 109 3.28 5.71 14.16
CA VAL A 109 4.37 5.03 13.46
C VAL A 109 4.43 3.55 13.81
N ARG A 110 4.36 2.69 12.79
CA ARG A 110 4.30 1.21 12.85
C ARG A 110 2.98 0.58 13.30
N ASP A 111 1.98 1.36 13.66
CA ASP A 111 0.64 0.83 13.84
C ASP A 111 0.00 0.52 12.48
N ALA A 112 -0.89 -0.47 12.48
CA ALA A 112 -1.68 -0.83 11.31
C ALA A 112 -3.07 -1.28 11.72
N ILE A 113 -4.00 -1.15 10.77
CA ILE A 113 -5.37 -1.61 10.91
C ILE A 113 -5.82 -2.37 9.67
N GLY A 114 -6.55 -3.46 9.87
CA GLY A 114 -7.26 -4.17 8.81
C GLY A 114 -8.73 -3.77 8.81
N ILE A 115 -9.27 -3.42 7.65
CA ILE A 115 -10.66 -2.99 7.48
C ILE A 115 -11.27 -3.79 6.33
N TRP A 116 -12.50 -4.28 6.50
CA TRP A 116 -13.26 -5.02 5.50
C TRP A 116 -14.75 -4.66 5.64
N ASP A 117 -15.59 -5.12 4.70
CA ASP A 117 -17.03 -4.84 4.65
C ASP A 117 -17.35 -3.34 4.69
N THR A 118 -16.58 -2.53 3.95
CA THR A 118 -16.76 -1.08 3.85
C THR A 118 -16.68 -0.61 2.40
N GLU A 119 -17.43 0.45 2.08
CA GLU A 119 -17.35 1.12 0.78
C GLU A 119 -16.31 2.26 0.77
N VAL A 120 -16.07 2.87 1.94
CA VAL A 120 -15.17 4.01 2.10
C VAL A 120 -14.46 3.93 3.46
N VAL A 121 -13.16 4.21 3.46
CA VAL A 121 -12.38 4.44 4.67
C VAL A 121 -12.03 5.92 4.74
N HIS A 122 -12.50 6.58 5.80
CA HIS A 122 -12.17 7.98 6.08
C HIS A 122 -10.91 8.09 6.92
N ILE A 123 -9.98 8.93 6.46
CA ILE A 123 -8.66 9.12 7.06
C ILE A 123 -8.43 10.62 7.24
N SER A 124 -8.00 11.02 8.43
CA SER A 124 -7.66 12.42 8.76
C SER A 124 -6.26 12.49 9.34
N ALA A 125 -5.40 13.33 8.77
CA ALA A 125 -4.02 13.47 9.24
C ALA A 125 -3.89 14.46 10.41
N ASN A 126 -3.43 13.98 11.57
CA ASN A 126 -3.08 14.82 12.72
C ASN A 126 -1.68 15.44 12.55
N GLU A 127 -0.82 14.79 11.77
CA GLU A 127 0.52 15.20 11.37
C GLU A 127 0.77 14.84 9.90
N ASP A 128 1.80 15.41 9.28
CA ASP A 128 2.27 14.94 7.97
C ASP A 128 2.60 13.44 8.07
N SER A 129 1.86 12.63 7.32
CA SER A 129 1.82 11.18 7.48
C SER A 129 2.11 10.45 6.19
N ASP A 130 2.78 9.31 6.31
CA ASP A 130 3.07 8.40 5.19
C ASP A 130 2.34 7.08 5.43
N LEU A 131 1.39 6.76 4.57
CA LEU A 131 0.50 5.61 4.73
C LEU A 131 0.66 4.64 3.57
N LEU A 132 0.78 3.36 3.91
CA LEU A 132 0.77 2.25 2.96
C LEU A 132 -0.56 1.51 3.04
N PHE A 133 -1.19 1.30 1.90
CA PHE A 133 -2.43 0.55 1.75
C PHE A 133 -2.13 -0.74 1.00
N ILE A 134 -2.56 -1.87 1.57
CA ILE A 134 -2.51 -3.18 0.95
C ILE A 134 -3.95 -3.69 0.88
N GLU A 135 -4.54 -3.61 -0.30
CA GLU A 135 -5.88 -4.11 -0.58
C GLU A 135 -5.80 -5.50 -1.21
N VAL A 136 -6.54 -6.46 -0.64
CA VAL A 136 -6.57 -7.86 -1.09
C VAL A 136 -8.00 -8.41 -1.08
N PRO A 137 -8.32 -9.40 -1.94
CA PRO A 137 -9.57 -10.13 -1.84
C PRO A 137 -9.64 -10.93 -0.55
N MET A 138 -10.81 -10.97 0.09
CA MET A 138 -11.03 -11.72 1.33
C MET A 138 -11.61 -13.13 1.11
N ASN A 139 -11.92 -13.48 -0.14
CA ASN A 139 -12.52 -14.75 -0.55
C ASN A 139 -11.76 -15.38 -1.72
#